data_AF-A0A146KHY4-F1
#
_entry.id   AF-A0A146KHY4-F1
#
_cell.length_a   1.000
_cell.length_b   1.000
_cell.length_c   1.000
_cell.angle_alpha   90.00
_cell.angle_beta   90.00
_cell.angle_gamma   90.00
#
_symmetry.space_group_name_H-M   'P 1'
#
loop_
_entity.id
_entity.type
_entity.pdbx_description
1 polymer ?
#
loop_
_entity_poly.entity_id
_entity_poly.type
_entity_poly.pdbx_seq_one_letter_code
_entity_poly.pdbx_strand_id
1 'polypeptide(L)'
;EVLQEMTEREKEKTKNQNYSTTICDHFIQACRDGIVGFGWVCPNEKQHGYCQYRHWIPVDFQLFKKEELDMDLDYEELEDKIERQREEIVQGTPVTEETFAAWKAARVQRQKEEMENEIQKREKEGTWSGRQIFERGLYRKDAENDDEGDQDEFMSRYKELQAQRKADELRIEQIEQERLQKEYESVKDKEE
;
A
#
# COMPACT_ATOMS: atom_id res chain seq x y z
N GLU A 1 52.52 5.01 13.95
CA GLU A 1 52.46 6.01 15.03
C GLU A 1 51.03 6.46 15.34
N VAL A 2 50.35 7.27 14.51
CA VAL A 2 48.98 7.76 14.80
C VAL A 2 47.93 6.65 14.98
N LEU A 3 47.95 5.61 14.14
CA LEU A 3 47.02 4.48 14.27
C LEU A 3 47.22 3.72 15.60
N GLN A 4 48.49 3.55 16.02
CA GLN A 4 48.81 2.89 17.29
C GLN A 4 48.31 3.74 18.46
N GLU A 5 48.55 5.05 18.44
CA GLU A 5 48.04 5.99 19.45
C GLU A 5 46.51 5.98 19.53
N MET A 6 45.80 5.96 18.39
CA MET A 6 44.35 5.83 18.36
C MET A 6 43.87 4.51 18.97
N THR A 7 44.51 3.38 18.63
CA THR A 7 44.16 2.08 19.21
C THR A 7 44.47 1.99 20.71
N GLU A 8 45.52 2.68 21.18
CA GLU A 8 45.88 2.73 22.60
C GLU A 8 44.88 3.57 23.40
N ARG A 9 44.46 4.72 22.87
CA ARG A 9 43.37 5.54 23.46
C ARG A 9 42.05 4.79 23.54
N GLU A 10 41.73 3.96 22.55
CA GLU A 10 40.53 3.10 22.59
C GLU A 10 40.65 1.96 23.60
N LYS A 11 41.83 1.32 23.69
CA LYS A 11 42.11 0.33 24.74
C LYS A 11 42.00 0.92 26.13
N GLU A 12 42.44 2.15 26.35
CA GLU A 12 42.32 2.83 27.65
C GLU A 12 40.87 3.11 28.05
N LYS A 13 40.01 3.46 27.09
CA LYS A 13 38.56 3.65 27.35
C LYS A 13 37.85 2.35 27.69
N THR A 14 38.30 1.23 27.13
CA THR A 14 37.67 -0.09 27.27
C THR A 14 38.30 -0.95 28.38
N LYS A 15 39.42 -0.53 28.97
CA LYS A 15 40.15 -1.25 30.05
C LYS A 15 39.29 -1.62 31.26
N ASN A 16 38.23 -0.85 31.56
CA ASN A 16 37.35 -1.08 32.71
C ASN A 16 36.01 -1.73 32.33
N GLN A 17 35.82 -2.12 31.07
CA GLN A 17 34.57 -2.73 30.60
C GLN A 17 34.68 -4.26 30.70
N ASN A 18 33.92 -4.84 31.63
CA ASN A 18 33.82 -6.28 31.79
C ASN A 18 32.66 -6.79 30.93
N TYR A 19 32.97 -7.42 29.80
CA TYR A 19 31.96 -8.01 28.91
C TYR A 19 31.62 -9.43 29.34
N SER A 20 30.35 -9.70 29.61
CA SER A 20 29.83 -11.04 29.85
C SER A 20 29.69 -11.83 28.56
N THR A 21 29.76 -13.16 28.65
CA THR A 21 29.43 -14.09 27.56
C THR A 21 27.91 -14.30 27.38
N THR A 22 27.10 -13.82 28.33
CA THR A 22 25.64 -13.97 28.33
C THR A 22 24.98 -12.92 27.42
N ILE A 23 23.89 -13.31 26.77
CA ILE A 23 23.05 -12.43 25.94
C ILE A 23 22.24 -11.50 26.84
N CYS A 24 22.02 -10.24 26.42
CA CYS A 24 21.20 -9.30 27.17
C CYS A 24 19.71 -9.71 27.15
N ASP A 25 19.06 -9.80 28.31
CA ASP A 25 17.63 -10.16 28.37
C ASP A 25 16.72 -9.14 27.67
N HIS A 26 17.02 -7.84 27.79
CA HIS A 26 16.30 -6.79 27.08
C HIS A 26 16.46 -6.86 25.56
N PHE A 27 17.59 -7.39 25.10
CA PHE A 27 17.81 -7.62 23.68
C PHE A 27 16.97 -8.81 23.18
N ILE A 28 16.91 -9.91 23.95
CA ILE A 28 16.03 -11.05 23.61
C ILE A 28 14.57 -10.60 23.54
N GLN A 29 14.12 -9.79 24.50
CA GLN A 29 12.76 -9.24 24.51
C GLN A 29 12.49 -8.33 23.31
N ALA A 30 13.38 -7.39 23.02
CA ALA A 30 13.22 -6.51 21.87
C ALA A 30 13.25 -7.26 20.53
N CYS A 31 14.00 -8.37 20.44
CA CYS A 31 13.99 -9.26 19.28
C CYS A 31 12.64 -9.97 19.11
N ARG A 32 11.99 -10.38 20.21
CA ARG A 32 10.63 -10.95 20.16
C ARG A 32 9.60 -9.92 19.72
N ASP A 33 9.75 -8.68 20.17
CA ASP A 33 8.84 -7.59 19.82
C ASP A 33 9.11 -6.98 18.43
N GLY A 34 10.18 -7.40 17.74
CA GLY A 34 10.56 -6.87 16.41
C GLY A 34 11.07 -5.43 16.41
N ILE A 35 11.51 -4.91 17.58
CA ILE A 35 11.90 -3.49 17.77
C ILE A 35 13.42 -3.30 17.56
N VAL A 36 14.19 -4.39 17.52
CA VAL A 36 15.64 -4.32 17.29
C VAL A 36 15.92 -3.86 15.86
N GLY A 37 16.55 -2.70 15.71
CA GLY A 37 16.83 -2.08 14.41
C GLY A 37 17.60 -0.77 14.53
N PHE A 38 17.53 0.06 13.49
CA PHE A 38 18.24 1.34 13.44
C PHE A 38 17.76 2.29 14.55
N GLY A 39 18.66 2.65 15.47
CA GLY A 39 18.36 3.55 16.59
C GLY A 39 17.85 2.87 17.86
N TRP A 40 17.75 1.53 17.88
CA TRP A 40 17.46 0.83 19.12
C TRP A 40 18.68 0.86 20.06
N VAL A 41 18.47 1.33 21.29
CA VAL A 41 19.50 1.40 22.33
C VAL A 41 19.01 0.60 23.54
N CYS A 42 19.86 -0.31 24.03
CA CYS A 42 19.53 -1.16 25.16
C CYS A 42 19.20 -0.34 26.42
N PRO A 43 18.14 -0.67 27.17
CA PRO A 43 17.81 0.01 28.42
C PRO A 43 18.98 0.02 29.43
N ASN A 44 19.76 -1.06 29.51
CA ASN A 44 20.96 -1.13 30.37
C ASN A 44 22.03 -0.13 29.95
N GLU A 45 22.18 0.10 28.64
CA GLU A 45 23.11 1.06 28.08
C GLU A 45 22.68 2.51 28.37
N LYS A 46 21.37 2.78 28.38
CA LYS A 46 20.84 4.10 28.81
C LYS A 46 21.08 4.38 30.29
N GLN A 47 21.05 3.37 31.14
CA GLN A 47 21.18 3.53 32.60
C GLN A 47 22.65 3.59 33.06
N HIS A 48 23.52 2.77 32.48
CA HIS A 48 24.91 2.61 32.92
C HIS A 48 25.94 3.13 31.91
N GLY A 49 25.49 3.72 30.80
CA GLY A 49 26.34 4.22 29.72
C GLY A 49 26.93 3.13 28.82
N TYR A 50 26.92 1.87 29.25
CA TYR A 50 27.30 0.69 28.47
C TYR A 50 26.53 -0.54 28.96
N CYS A 51 26.24 -1.47 28.05
CA CYS A 51 25.70 -2.78 28.42
C CYS A 51 26.84 -3.79 28.58
N GLN A 52 26.86 -4.52 29.70
CA GLN A 52 27.83 -5.58 29.96
C GLN A 52 27.53 -6.88 29.18
N TYR A 53 26.32 -7.02 28.67
CA TYR A 53 25.81 -8.22 28.00
C TYR A 53 25.82 -8.08 26.48
N ARG A 54 25.79 -9.21 25.75
CA ARG A 54 25.86 -9.21 24.28
C ARG A 54 24.51 -8.83 23.64
N HIS A 55 24.56 -7.94 22.65
CA HIS A 55 23.41 -7.54 21.82
C HIS A 55 23.42 -8.25 20.46
N TRP A 56 23.73 -9.55 20.46
CA TRP A 56 23.61 -10.39 19.27
C TRP A 56 23.23 -11.80 19.65
N ILE A 57 22.61 -12.49 18.70
CA ILE A 57 22.12 -13.85 18.86
C ILE A 57 23.16 -14.81 18.28
N PRO A 58 23.65 -15.79 19.06
CA PRO A 58 24.48 -16.86 18.52
C PRO A 58 23.74 -17.66 17.45
N VAL A 59 24.47 -18.22 16.48
CA VAL A 59 23.88 -18.94 15.33
C VAL A 59 22.97 -20.10 15.76
N ASP A 60 23.24 -20.72 16.91
CA ASP A 60 22.48 -21.86 17.43
C ASP A 60 21.30 -21.46 18.35
N PHE A 61 21.02 -20.17 18.54
CA PHE A 61 19.98 -19.70 19.47
C PHE A 61 18.67 -19.39 18.74
N GLN A 62 17.64 -20.20 18.99
CA GLN A 62 16.30 -20.01 18.43
C GLN A 62 15.46 -19.09 19.32
N LEU A 63 15.02 -17.94 18.77
CA LEU A 63 14.20 -16.95 19.49
C LEU A 63 12.72 -17.34 19.62
N PHE A 64 12.19 -18.02 18.60
CA PHE A 64 10.77 -18.28 18.45
C PHE A 64 10.41 -19.67 18.98
N LYS A 65 9.27 -19.75 19.66
CA LYS A 65 8.59 -21.01 19.92
C LYS A 65 7.86 -21.41 18.64
N LYS A 66 8.06 -22.64 18.18
CA LYS A 66 7.51 -23.17 16.92
C LYS A 66 5.97 -22.96 16.75
N GLU A 67 5.26 -22.77 17.85
CA GLU A 67 3.79 -22.60 17.89
C GLU A 67 3.27 -21.31 17.21
N GLU A 68 4.04 -20.23 17.13
CA GLU A 68 3.59 -18.97 16.48
C GLU A 68 3.74 -18.97 14.96
N LEU A 69 4.60 -19.85 14.41
CA LEU A 69 4.75 -20.05 12.96
C LEU A 69 3.62 -20.89 12.35
N ASP A 70 2.92 -21.68 13.18
CA ASP A 70 1.87 -22.58 12.72
C ASP A 70 0.52 -21.84 12.50
N MET A 71 0.39 -20.58 12.92
CA MET A 71 -0.79 -19.75 12.64
C MET A 71 -0.82 -19.21 11.20
N ASP A 72 0.32 -19.20 10.51
CA ASP A 72 0.42 -18.82 9.09
C ASP A 72 0.29 -20.03 8.15
N LEU A 73 0.01 -21.24 8.67
CA LEU A 73 -0.17 -22.46 7.87
C LEU A 73 -1.58 -22.62 7.27
N ASP A 74 -2.41 -21.59 7.32
CA ASP A 74 -3.54 -21.43 6.37
C ASP A 74 -3.07 -20.83 5.03
N TYR A 75 -1.76 -20.84 4.76
CA TYR A 75 -1.20 -20.60 3.44
C TYR A 75 -1.45 -21.83 2.54
N GLU A 76 -2.72 -22.04 2.17
CA GLU A 76 -3.06 -22.92 1.06
C GLU A 76 -2.40 -22.31 -0.19
N GLU A 77 -1.54 -23.07 -0.86
CA GLU A 77 -0.91 -22.62 -2.09
C GLU A 77 -2.02 -22.25 -3.09
N LEU A 78 -1.82 -21.17 -3.86
CA LEU A 78 -2.85 -20.66 -4.77
C LEU A 78 -3.37 -21.78 -5.71
N GLU A 79 -2.47 -22.69 -6.09
CA GLU A 79 -2.75 -23.85 -6.92
C GLU A 79 -3.71 -24.84 -6.25
N ASP A 80 -3.43 -25.24 -5.01
CA ASP A 80 -4.28 -26.15 -4.22
C ASP A 80 -5.68 -25.57 -4.00
N LYS A 81 -5.75 -24.27 -3.71
CA LYS A 81 -7.01 -23.55 -3.58
C LYS A 81 -7.82 -23.54 -4.88
N ILE A 82 -7.15 -23.33 -6.02
CA ILE A 82 -7.80 -23.33 -7.34
C ILE A 82 -8.31 -24.74 -7.69
N GLU A 83 -7.54 -25.79 -7.39
CA GLU A 83 -7.94 -27.16 -7.70
C GLU A 83 -9.15 -27.59 -6.85
N ARG A 84 -9.14 -27.29 -5.55
CA ARG A 84 -10.30 -27.50 -4.68
C ARG A 84 -11.56 -26.77 -5.19
N GLN A 85 -11.42 -25.52 -5.63
CA GLN A 85 -12.53 -24.76 -6.21
C GLN A 85 -13.01 -25.33 -7.55
N ARG A 86 -12.12 -25.90 -8.37
CA ARG A 86 -12.50 -26.60 -9.62
C ARG A 86 -13.30 -27.86 -9.33
N GLU A 87 -12.87 -28.64 -8.34
CA GLU A 87 -13.59 -29.85 -7.91
C GLU A 87 -14.98 -29.52 -7.34
N GLU A 88 -15.13 -28.38 -6.67
CA GLU A 88 -16.41 -27.89 -6.14
C GLU A 88 -17.39 -27.42 -7.24
N ILE A 89 -16.89 -27.00 -8.41
CA ILE A 89 -17.73 -26.57 -9.53
C ILE A 89 -18.30 -27.79 -10.27
N VAL A 90 -19.51 -28.22 -9.89
CA VAL A 90 -20.21 -29.37 -10.48
C VAL A 90 -20.87 -29.03 -11.83
N GLN A 91 -21.25 -27.77 -12.06
CA GLN A 91 -21.89 -27.32 -13.31
C GLN A 91 -21.31 -25.98 -13.76
N GLY A 92 -20.78 -25.91 -14.99
CA GLY A 92 -20.20 -24.71 -15.58
C GLY A 92 -21.14 -24.04 -16.58
N THR A 93 -21.13 -22.71 -16.66
CA THR A 93 -21.78 -21.97 -17.75
C THR A 93 -20.82 -21.91 -18.93
N PRO A 94 -21.23 -22.34 -20.15
CA PRO A 94 -20.36 -22.25 -21.32
C PRO A 94 -20.09 -20.78 -21.66
N VAL A 95 -18.83 -20.46 -21.93
CA VAL A 95 -18.40 -19.09 -22.27
C VAL A 95 -18.73 -18.82 -23.73
N THR A 96 -19.92 -18.28 -23.97
CA THR A 96 -20.37 -17.74 -25.26
C THR A 96 -20.34 -16.21 -25.22
N GLU A 97 -20.42 -15.55 -26.39
CA GLU A 97 -20.40 -14.08 -26.44
C GLU A 97 -21.56 -13.46 -25.65
N GLU A 98 -22.75 -14.05 -25.74
CA GLU A 98 -23.96 -13.59 -25.03
C GLU A 98 -23.80 -13.71 -23.51
N THR A 99 -23.31 -14.86 -23.03
CA THR A 99 -23.11 -15.10 -21.59
C THR A 99 -21.98 -14.23 -21.03
N PHE A 100 -20.91 -14.02 -21.80
CA PHE A 100 -19.82 -13.12 -21.42
C PHE A 100 -20.26 -11.66 -21.38
N ALA A 101 -21.05 -11.19 -22.35
CA ALA A 101 -21.56 -9.83 -22.35
C ALA A 101 -22.45 -9.56 -21.13
N ALA A 102 -23.36 -10.50 -20.81
CA ALA A 102 -24.20 -10.42 -19.62
C ALA A 102 -23.36 -10.41 -18.32
N TRP A 103 -22.35 -11.28 -18.21
CA TRP A 103 -21.44 -11.31 -17.08
C TRP A 103 -20.65 -10.00 -16.94
N LYS A 104 -20.14 -9.45 -18.04
CA LYS A 104 -19.37 -8.18 -18.04
C LYS A 104 -20.24 -7.02 -17.59
N ALA A 105 -21.48 -6.94 -18.08
CA ALA A 105 -22.43 -5.92 -17.65
C ALA A 105 -22.72 -6.03 -16.14
N ALA A 106 -23.00 -7.24 -15.64
CA ALA A 106 -23.23 -7.49 -14.21
C ALA A 106 -22.00 -7.14 -13.35
N ARG A 107 -20.79 -7.45 -13.82
CA ARG A 107 -19.53 -7.15 -13.12
C ARG A 107 -19.28 -5.65 -13.02
N VAL A 108 -19.51 -4.90 -14.10
CA VAL A 108 -19.39 -3.43 -14.10
C VAL A 108 -20.43 -2.82 -13.16
N GLN A 109 -21.66 -3.32 -13.17
CA GLN A 109 -22.71 -2.83 -12.28
C GLN A 109 -22.35 -3.07 -10.81
N ARG A 110 -21.91 -4.28 -10.46
CA ARG A 110 -21.44 -4.59 -9.10
C ARG A 110 -20.29 -3.70 -8.66
N GLN A 111 -19.32 -3.45 -9.55
CA GLN A 111 -18.19 -2.57 -9.24
C GLN A 111 -18.64 -1.12 -8.98
N LYS A 112 -19.63 -0.62 -9.72
CA LYS A 112 -20.21 0.71 -9.47
C LYS A 112 -20.92 0.75 -8.11
N GLU A 113 -21.72 -0.25 -7.80
CA GLU A 113 -22.42 -0.36 -6.51
C GLU A 113 -21.45 -0.44 -5.32
N GLU A 114 -20.37 -1.22 -5.43
CA GLU A 114 -19.31 -1.30 -4.43
C GLU A 114 -18.62 0.06 -4.22
N MET A 115 -18.31 0.76 -5.32
CA MET A 115 -17.71 2.10 -5.26
C MET A 115 -18.67 3.12 -4.63
N GLU A 116 -19.95 3.11 -5.00
CA GLU A 116 -20.97 3.99 -4.42
C GLU A 116 -21.15 3.72 -2.93
N ASN A 117 -21.20 2.46 -2.52
CA ASN A 117 -21.29 2.07 -1.12
C ASN A 117 -20.05 2.52 -0.32
N GLU A 118 -18.86 2.40 -0.91
CA GLU A 118 -17.63 2.88 -0.28
C GLU A 118 -17.61 4.40 -0.15
N ILE A 119 -18.09 5.13 -1.16
CA ILE A 119 -18.26 6.59 -1.09
C ILE A 119 -19.26 6.96 0.01
N GLN A 120 -20.42 6.30 0.10
CA GLN A 120 -21.41 6.55 1.15
C GLN A 120 -20.88 6.22 2.56
N LYS A 121 -20.03 5.19 2.69
CA LYS A 121 -19.39 4.87 3.96
C LYS A 121 -18.41 5.98 4.36
N ARG A 122 -17.57 6.42 3.43
CA ARG A 122 -16.63 7.55 3.62
C ARG A 122 -17.36 8.86 3.92
N GLU A 123 -18.54 9.09 3.33
CA GLU A 123 -19.44 10.21 3.65
C GLU A 123 -19.84 10.21 5.12
N LYS A 124 -20.30 9.06 5.62
CA LYS A 124 -20.73 8.89 7.02
C LYS A 124 -19.56 9.02 8.00
N GLU A 125 -18.39 8.52 7.62
CA GLU A 125 -17.16 8.58 8.42
C GLU A 125 -16.44 9.94 8.31
N GLY A 126 -16.91 10.84 7.43
CA GLY A 126 -16.29 12.15 7.20
C GLY A 126 -14.86 12.08 6.64
N THR A 127 -14.42 10.91 6.17
CA THR A 127 -13.05 10.64 5.74
C THR A 127 -12.96 10.75 4.22
N TRP A 128 -12.65 11.95 3.75
CA TRP A 128 -12.52 12.26 2.34
C TRP A 128 -11.06 12.24 1.90
N SER A 129 -10.80 11.72 0.69
CA SER A 129 -9.50 11.97 0.06
C SER A 129 -9.37 13.46 -0.31
N GLY A 130 -8.15 14.00 -0.29
CA GLY A 130 -7.91 15.41 -0.65
C GLY A 130 -8.53 15.78 -2.00
N ARG A 131 -8.39 14.92 -3.02
CA ARG A 131 -9.02 15.09 -4.34
C ARG A 131 -10.54 15.26 -4.24
N GLN A 132 -11.22 14.43 -3.44
CA GLN A 132 -12.67 14.51 -3.25
C GLN A 132 -13.11 15.77 -2.50
N ILE A 133 -12.32 16.25 -1.53
CA ILE A 133 -12.59 17.51 -0.82
C ILE A 133 -12.58 18.70 -1.80
N PHE A 134 -11.57 18.74 -2.68
CA PHE A 134 -11.44 19.77 -3.72
C PHE A 134 -12.57 19.69 -4.74
N GLU A 135 -12.93 18.50 -5.24
CA GLU A 135 -14.02 18.33 -6.20
C GLU A 135 -15.40 18.69 -5.64
N ARG A 136 -15.64 18.39 -4.35
CA ARG A 136 -16.92 18.69 -3.69
C ARG A 136 -17.02 20.10 -3.12
N GLY A 137 -15.95 20.90 -3.17
CA GLY A 137 -15.94 22.26 -2.62
C GLY A 137 -16.07 22.30 -1.10
N LEU A 138 -15.71 21.22 -0.40
CA LEU A 138 -15.81 21.10 1.06
C LEU A 138 -14.53 21.60 1.78
N TYR A 139 -13.65 22.29 1.07
CA TYR A 139 -12.47 22.91 1.68
C TYR A 139 -12.92 24.13 2.52
N ARG A 140 -12.41 24.24 3.75
CA ARG A 140 -12.73 25.40 4.61
C ARG A 140 -12.08 26.65 4.02
N LYS A 141 -12.90 27.63 3.61
CA LYS A 141 -12.45 28.96 3.16
C LYS A 141 -11.91 29.81 4.33
N ASP A 142 -12.30 29.48 5.57
CA ASP A 142 -12.02 30.27 6.78
C ASP A 142 -10.93 29.64 7.68
N ALA A 143 -9.92 28.99 7.10
CA ALA A 143 -8.71 28.70 7.86
C ALA A 143 -7.94 30.03 7.97
N GLU A 144 -8.15 30.75 9.07
CA GLU A 144 -7.55 32.05 9.40
C GLU A 144 -6.02 32.06 9.18
N ASN A 145 -5.58 32.46 7.98
CA ASN A 145 -4.32 33.12 7.66
C ASN A 145 -4.28 33.49 6.17
N ASP A 146 -4.50 34.79 5.91
CA ASP A 146 -3.76 35.66 4.98
C ASP A 146 -3.34 35.08 3.61
N ASP A 147 -4.17 35.31 2.56
CA ASP A 147 -3.80 36.00 1.31
C ASP A 147 -5.06 36.14 0.40
N GLU A 148 -5.77 37.25 0.54
CA GLU A 148 -6.91 37.61 -0.32
C GLU A 148 -6.42 38.03 -1.71
N GLY A 149 -6.14 37.08 -2.61
CA GLY A 149 -5.90 37.46 -4.01
C GLY A 149 -5.27 36.45 -4.96
N ASP A 150 -5.79 35.22 -5.07
CA ASP A 150 -5.51 34.35 -6.25
C ASP A 150 -6.43 33.10 -6.35
N GLN A 151 -7.10 32.76 -5.25
CA GLN A 151 -7.73 31.43 -5.13
C GLN A 151 -9.03 31.27 -5.95
N ASP A 152 -9.83 32.34 -6.09
CA ASP A 152 -11.07 32.28 -6.88
C ASP A 152 -10.77 32.22 -8.39
N GLU A 153 -9.68 32.86 -8.85
CA GLU A 153 -9.21 32.76 -10.24
C GLU A 153 -8.69 31.36 -10.56
N PHE A 154 -7.91 30.77 -9.65
CA PHE A 154 -7.46 29.38 -9.75
C PHE A 154 -8.62 28.39 -9.86
N MET A 155 -9.69 28.59 -9.08
CA MET A 155 -10.87 27.73 -9.11
C MET A 155 -11.70 27.88 -10.40
N SER A 156 -11.81 29.10 -10.95
CA SER A 156 -12.45 29.31 -12.26
C SER A 156 -11.66 28.59 -13.35
N ARG A 157 -10.34 28.80 -13.38
CA ARG A 157 -9.43 28.14 -14.33
C ARG A 157 -9.47 26.61 -14.21
N TYR A 158 -9.58 26.08 -12.99
CA TYR A 158 -9.71 24.64 -12.77
C TYR A 158 -11.02 24.08 -13.34
N LYS A 159 -12.16 24.78 -13.14
CA LYS A 159 -13.46 24.38 -13.71
C LYS A 159 -13.45 24.41 -15.24
N GLU A 160 -12.85 25.45 -15.82
CA GLU A 160 -12.67 25.57 -17.27
C GLU A 160 -11.82 24.43 -17.84
N LEU A 161 -10.70 24.09 -17.18
CA LEU A 161 -9.84 22.98 -17.59
C LEU A 161 -10.57 21.63 -17.52
N GLN A 162 -11.40 21.42 -16.49
CA GLN A 162 -12.22 20.22 -16.37
C GLN A 162 -13.29 20.14 -17.47
N ALA A 163 -13.92 21.27 -17.83
CA ALA A 163 -14.87 21.32 -18.94
C ALA A 163 -14.19 21.03 -20.28
N GLN A 164 -12.99 21.56 -20.51
CA GLN A 164 -12.18 21.27 -21.70
C GLN A 164 -11.81 19.79 -21.79
N ARG A 165 -11.33 19.18 -20.69
CA ARG A 165 -11.00 17.74 -20.64
C ARG A 165 -12.19 16.87 -20.99
N LYS A 166 -13.37 17.16 -20.43
CA LYS A 166 -14.60 16.42 -20.76
C LYS A 166 -15.00 16.60 -22.22
N ALA A 167 -14.84 17.80 -22.77
CA ALA A 167 -15.12 18.06 -24.19
C ALA A 167 -14.14 17.30 -25.10
N ASP A 168 -12.86 17.23 -24.73
CA ASP A 168 -11.84 16.48 -25.45
C ASP A 168 -12.10 14.97 -25.38
N GLU A 169 -12.47 14.43 -24.21
CA GLU A 169 -12.89 13.02 -24.05
C GLU A 169 -14.07 12.67 -24.95
N LEU A 170 -15.13 13.49 -24.94
CA LEU A 170 -16.30 13.29 -25.81
C LEU A 170 -15.93 13.37 -27.29
N ARG A 171 -15.02 14.28 -27.66
CA ARG A 171 -14.54 14.41 -29.04
C ARG A 171 -13.74 13.16 -29.47
N ILE A 172 -12.91 12.62 -28.59
CA ILE A 172 -12.16 11.39 -28.85
C ILE A 172 -13.12 10.21 -29.02
N GLU A 173 -14.13 10.09 -28.16
CA GLU A 173 -15.17 9.04 -28.28
C GLU A 173 -15.92 9.14 -29.61
N GLN A 174 -16.27 10.34 -30.06
CA GLN A 174 -16.91 10.55 -31.36
C GLN A 174 -16.01 10.10 -32.52
N ILE A 175 -14.72 10.45 -32.49
CA ILE A 175 -13.76 10.02 -33.52
C ILE A 175 -13.63 8.49 -33.54
N GLU A 176 -13.58 7.85 -32.36
CA GLU A 176 -13.51 6.39 -32.25
C GLU A 176 -14.77 5.72 -32.83
N GLN A 177 -15.95 6.28 -32.54
CA GLN A 177 -17.23 5.79 -33.10
C GLN A 177 -17.27 5.93 -34.62
N GLU A 178 -16.86 7.08 -35.17
CA GLU A 178 -16.78 7.27 -36.63
C GLU A 178 -15.78 6.31 -37.28
N ARG A 179 -14.65 6.01 -36.62
CA ARG A 179 -13.68 5.03 -37.12
C ARG A 179 -14.27 3.63 -37.16
N LEU A 180 -14.95 3.21 -36.10
CA LEU A 180 -15.62 1.91 -36.01
C LEU A 180 -16.77 1.78 -37.04
N GLN A 181 -17.54 2.85 -37.25
CA GLN A 181 -18.60 2.87 -38.26
C GLN A 181 -18.03 2.69 -39.68
N LYS A 182 -16.96 3.41 -40.02
CA LYS A 182 -16.27 3.24 -41.31
C LYS A 182 -15.68 1.85 -41.48
N GLU A 183 -15.11 1.29 -40.42
CA GLU A 183 -14.58 -0.08 -40.45
C GLU A 183 -15.71 -1.09 -40.71
N TYR A 184 -16.84 -0.95 -40.01
CA TYR A 184 -18.03 -1.76 -40.21
C TYR A 184 -18.60 -1.65 -41.64
N GLU A 185 -18.73 -0.44 -42.17
CA GLU A 185 -19.17 -0.19 -43.55
C GLU A 185 -18.20 -0.82 -44.57
N SER A 186 -16.88 -0.71 -44.34
CA SER A 186 -15.88 -1.30 -45.23
C SER A 186 -15.85 -2.83 -45.22
N VAL A 187 -16.28 -3.46 -44.13
CA VAL A 187 -16.41 -4.91 -44.00
C VAL A 187 -17.70 -5.37 -44.68
N LYS A 188 -18.79 -4.64 -44.49
CA LYS A 188 -20.07 -4.90 -45.14
C LYS A 188 -19.99 -4.82 -46.67
N ASP A 189 -19.28 -3.81 -47.20
CA ASP A 189 -19.07 -3.64 -48.64
C ASP A 189 -18.16 -4.73 -49.26
N LYS A 190 -17.47 -5.53 -48.45
CA LYS A 190 -16.66 -6.68 -48.90
C LYS A 190 -17.41 -8.01 -48.83
N GLU A 191 -18.54 -8.06 -48.12
CA GLU A 191 -19.39 -9.25 -47.98
C GLU A 191 -20.56 -9.26 -48.99
N GLU A 192 -20.88 -8.14 -49.65
CA GLU A 192 -21.75 -8.05 -50.85
C GLU A 192 -20.98 -8.26 -52.17
#